data_AF-A0A9N8KNA2-F1
#
_entry.id   AF-A0A9N8KNA2-F1
#
_cell.length_a   1.000
_cell.length_b   1.000
_cell.length_c   1.000
_cell.angle_alpha   90.00
_cell.angle_beta   90.00
_cell.angle_gamma   90.00
#
_symmetry.space_group_name_H-M   'P 1'
#
loop_
_entity.id
_entity.type
_entity.pdbx_description
1 polymer ?
#
loop_
_entity_poly.entity_id
_entity_poly.type
_entity_poly.pdbx_seq_one_letter_code
_entity_poly.pdbx_strand_id
1 'polypeptide(L)'
;ALVMAFNAFLKYLPTGWTEEKYQHASDKDFADIPEDVSQTILDLQDFVQKLNAERAARGLPSRQLNLSDDADEMHFLVKLVEDAGWDDFGFLVFRTHFDDDNLWNQFRDLWDPILQQGMDAAPASAGLERIREKLCMKMVDDDALNDKFPKDVAFAYRLCEDDEDLDEDEILELGLRTRMCLFVDEECMRSVTEPKSNVPPFVKAVDVSLGETLSRSQNAVFKVAIKSLVMDFYPSLVLPGIEDVTRLYPNSENEIWTDLSQTLHGEDEWRKLKKIMGY
;
A
#
# COMPACT_ATOMS: atom_id res chain seq x y z
N ALA A 1 13.37 2.30 31.50
CA ALA A 1 12.63 1.93 30.29
C ALA A 1 12.05 3.14 29.54
N LEU A 2 11.82 4.30 30.20
CA LEU A 2 11.33 5.52 29.54
C LEU A 2 12.42 6.31 28.76
N VAL A 3 13.70 6.11 29.09
CA VAL A 3 14.85 6.91 28.61
C VAL A 3 15.34 6.52 27.20
N MET A 4 14.91 5.38 26.66
CA MET A 4 15.49 4.82 25.43
C MET A 4 14.63 5.06 24.18
N ALA A 5 13.32 5.33 24.34
CA ALA A 5 12.40 5.65 23.24
C ALA A 5 12.64 7.03 22.60
N PHE A 6 13.45 7.88 23.22
CA PHE A 6 13.61 9.29 22.84
C PHE A 6 14.81 9.54 21.88
N ASN A 7 15.75 8.59 21.76
CA ASN A 7 16.99 8.78 20.99
C ASN A 7 16.80 8.82 19.46
N ALA A 8 15.80 8.14 18.93
CA ALA A 8 15.46 8.19 17.51
C ALA A 8 14.81 9.55 17.13
N PHE A 9 14.02 10.11 18.05
CA PHE A 9 13.32 11.39 17.90
C PHE A 9 14.25 12.60 18.03
N LEU A 10 15.28 12.53 18.89
CA LEU A 10 16.29 13.59 19.05
C LEU A 10 17.11 13.89 17.78
N LYS A 11 17.17 12.96 16.82
CA LYS A 11 17.85 13.17 15.53
C LYS A 11 17.09 14.11 14.58
N TYR A 12 15.82 14.38 14.87
CA TYR A 12 14.94 15.23 14.06
C TYR A 12 14.67 16.60 14.70
N LEU A 13 15.15 16.80 15.94
CA LEU A 13 15.14 18.12 16.55
C LEU A 13 16.38 18.91 16.11
N PRO A 14 16.31 20.25 16.02
CA PRO A 14 17.45 21.08 15.65
C PRO A 14 18.68 20.80 16.51
N THR A 15 19.88 20.93 15.94
CA THR A 15 21.14 20.67 16.64
C THR A 15 21.21 21.41 17.98
N GLY A 16 21.25 20.68 19.10
CA GLY A 16 21.26 21.25 20.46
C GLY A 16 19.98 21.05 21.27
N TRP A 17 18.98 20.34 20.74
CA TRP A 17 17.82 19.88 21.50
C TRP A 17 18.09 18.55 22.21
N THR A 18 17.91 18.54 23.53
CA THR A 18 18.02 17.37 24.39
C THR A 18 16.64 16.91 24.87
N GLU A 19 16.56 15.69 25.41
CA GLU A 19 15.32 15.12 25.97
C GLU A 19 14.72 16.02 27.07
N GLU A 20 15.57 16.53 27.96
CA GLU A 20 15.19 17.48 29.01
C GLU A 20 14.65 18.79 28.44
N LYS A 21 15.21 19.25 27.31
CA LYS A 21 14.74 20.47 26.64
C LYS A 21 13.36 20.27 26.00
N TYR A 22 13.09 19.11 25.41
CA TYR A 22 11.78 18.82 24.81
C TYR A 22 10.66 18.69 25.85
N GLN A 23 10.91 17.96 26.95
CA GLN A 23 9.88 17.77 27.99
C GLN A 23 9.52 19.07 28.73
N HIS A 24 10.38 20.08 28.66
CA HIS A 24 10.19 21.39 29.26
C HIS A 24 10.06 22.52 28.23
N ALA A 25 9.96 22.19 26.94
CA ALA A 25 9.83 23.15 25.86
C ALA A 25 8.49 23.89 25.96
N SER A 26 8.54 25.20 25.82
CA SER A 26 7.37 26.06 25.70
C SER A 26 6.94 26.19 24.25
N ASP A 27 5.73 26.69 23.98
CA ASP A 27 5.24 26.97 22.61
C ASP A 27 6.21 27.81 21.77
N LYS A 28 7.05 28.62 22.44
CA LYS A 28 8.08 29.45 21.80
C LYS A 28 9.29 28.65 21.33
N ASP A 29 9.59 27.52 21.97
CA ASP A 29 10.67 26.62 21.58
C ASP A 29 10.22 25.76 20.37
N PHE A 30 8.93 25.40 20.29
CA PHE A 30 8.38 24.69 19.13
C PHE A 30 8.30 25.55 17.86
N ALA A 31 8.33 26.88 17.98
CA ALA A 31 8.34 27.80 16.83
C ALA A 31 9.65 27.76 16.01
N ASP A 32 10.72 27.15 16.56
CA ASP A 32 12.02 26.99 15.90
C ASP A 32 12.17 25.64 15.17
N ILE A 33 11.13 24.79 15.15
CA ILE A 33 11.12 23.51 14.42
C ILE A 33 10.68 23.74 12.96
N PRO A 34 11.35 23.15 11.96
CA PRO A 34 10.91 23.20 10.56
C PRO A 34 9.47 22.71 10.39
N GLU A 35 8.66 23.49 9.66
CA GLU A 35 7.21 23.30 9.51
C GLU A 35 6.83 21.95 8.87
N ASP A 36 7.71 21.41 8.02
CA ASP A 36 7.59 20.11 7.34
C ASP A 36 7.68 18.90 8.30
N VAL A 37 8.49 19.02 9.35
CA VAL A 37 8.63 18.00 10.40
C VAL A 37 7.45 18.08 11.36
N SER A 38 6.99 19.29 11.66
CA SER A 38 5.84 19.53 12.54
C SER A 38 4.55 18.94 11.96
N GLN A 39 4.31 19.13 10.67
CA GLN A 39 3.11 18.63 10.00
C GLN A 39 3.05 17.09 9.99
N THR A 40 4.17 16.43 9.68
CA THR A 40 4.24 14.95 9.64
C THR A 40 3.93 14.32 11.01
N ILE A 41 4.34 14.98 12.10
CA ILE A 41 4.08 14.51 13.47
C ILE A 41 2.59 14.67 13.82
N LEU A 42 1.98 15.78 13.42
CA LEU A 42 0.55 16.03 13.63
C LEU A 42 -0.31 15.04 12.82
N ASP A 43 0.04 14.78 11.56
CA ASP A 43 -0.71 13.87 10.68
C ASP A 43 -0.68 12.42 11.22
N LEU A 44 0.47 11.98 11.74
CA LEU A 44 0.59 10.67 12.40
C LEU A 44 -0.24 10.58 13.67
N GLN A 45 -0.30 11.66 14.46
CA GLN A 45 -1.11 11.71 15.68
C GLN A 45 -2.61 11.70 15.35
N ASP A 46 -3.04 12.45 14.34
CA ASP A 46 -4.43 12.49 13.88
C ASP A 46 -4.87 11.14 13.29
N PHE A 47 -4.02 10.47 12.53
CA PHE A 47 -4.29 9.12 12.04
C PHE A 47 -4.48 8.13 13.19
N VAL A 48 -3.59 8.15 14.20
CA VAL A 48 -3.72 7.30 15.39
C VAL A 48 -4.99 7.61 16.18
N GLN A 49 -5.35 8.88 16.28
CA GLN A 49 -6.59 9.29 16.93
C GLN A 49 -7.82 8.81 16.17
N LYS A 50 -7.83 8.92 14.84
CA LYS A 50 -8.93 8.44 13.98
C LYS A 50 -9.07 6.92 14.07
N LEU A 51 -7.95 6.19 13.95
CA LEU A 51 -7.91 4.74 14.14
C LEU A 51 -8.42 4.33 15.52
N ASN A 52 -8.02 5.06 16.57
CA ASN A 52 -8.50 4.79 17.94
C ASN A 52 -9.97 5.13 18.14
N ALA A 53 -10.50 6.15 17.47
CA ALA A 53 -11.92 6.49 17.49
C ALA A 53 -12.77 5.39 16.84
N GLU A 54 -12.33 4.85 15.70
CA GLU A 54 -12.97 3.72 15.03
C GLU A 54 -12.89 2.44 15.88
N ARG A 55 -11.78 2.21 16.60
CA ARG A 55 -11.62 1.11 17.56
C ARG A 55 -12.54 1.26 18.77
N ALA A 56 -12.65 2.47 19.32
CA ALA A 56 -13.53 2.77 20.44
C ALA A 56 -15.00 2.55 20.09
N ALA A 57 -15.41 2.90 18.86
CA ALA A 57 -16.75 2.61 18.35
C ALA A 57 -17.07 1.10 18.30
N ARG A 58 -16.04 0.25 18.22
CA ARG A 58 -16.14 -1.22 18.20
C ARG A 58 -15.85 -1.86 19.57
N GLY A 59 -15.69 -1.08 20.64
CA GLY A 59 -15.39 -1.58 21.99
C GLY A 59 -13.97 -2.13 22.17
N LEU A 60 -13.06 -1.83 21.23
CA LEU A 60 -11.67 -2.27 21.26
C LEU A 60 -10.79 -1.25 22.01
N PRO A 61 -9.73 -1.71 22.72
CA PRO A 61 -8.86 -0.82 23.45
C PRO A 61 -8.05 0.11 22.52
N SER A 62 -7.84 1.33 22.99
CA SER A 62 -7.04 2.36 22.32
C SER A 62 -5.59 1.91 22.15
N ARG A 63 -5.04 2.17 20.97
CA ARG A 63 -3.65 1.91 20.60
C ARG A 63 -2.75 3.05 21.06
N GLN A 64 -1.61 2.72 21.65
CA GLN A 64 -0.45 3.61 21.74
C GLN A 64 0.56 3.12 20.70
N LEU A 65 0.99 3.97 19.77
CA LEU A 65 2.12 3.65 18.90
C LEU A 65 3.40 3.74 19.74
N ASN A 66 3.76 2.63 20.39
CA ASN A 66 5.06 2.47 21.02
C ASN A 66 6.09 2.21 19.92
N LEU A 67 6.69 3.27 19.39
CA LEU A 67 7.89 3.21 18.57
C LEU A 67 9.12 2.99 19.48
N SER A 68 9.11 1.91 20.26
CA SER A 68 10.30 1.49 21.00
C SER A 68 11.35 0.99 20.02
N ASP A 69 12.58 1.49 20.17
CA ASP A 69 13.78 1.21 19.36
C ASP A 69 14.32 -0.23 19.56
N ASP A 70 13.46 -1.18 19.91
CA ASP A 70 13.75 -2.57 19.62
C ASP A 70 13.55 -2.70 18.11
N ALA A 71 14.65 -2.56 17.38
CA ALA A 71 14.78 -3.04 16.01
C ALA A 71 14.52 -4.55 16.01
N ASP A 72 13.26 -4.95 16.14
CA ASP A 72 12.78 -6.08 15.39
C ASP A 72 12.95 -5.65 13.94
N GLU A 73 13.90 -6.30 13.27
CA GLU A 73 14.19 -6.28 11.82
C GLU A 73 12.96 -6.61 10.94
N MET A 74 11.76 -6.56 11.51
CA MET A 74 10.48 -6.93 10.98
C MET A 74 9.94 -5.84 10.06
N HIS A 75 9.59 -6.24 8.84
CA HIS A 75 9.13 -5.37 7.77
C HIS A 75 7.86 -4.62 8.16
N PHE A 76 7.70 -3.38 7.71
CA PHE A 76 6.51 -2.56 7.99
C PHE A 76 5.20 -3.25 7.61
N LEU A 77 5.19 -4.00 6.50
CA LEU A 77 4.02 -4.78 6.08
C LEU A 77 3.59 -5.80 7.14
N VAL A 78 4.54 -6.46 7.82
CA VAL A 78 4.24 -7.43 8.90
C VAL A 78 3.59 -6.71 10.06
N LYS A 79 4.16 -5.58 10.48
CA LYS A 79 3.58 -4.73 11.53
C LYS A 79 2.17 -4.27 11.15
N LEU A 80 1.97 -3.84 9.91
CA LEU A 80 0.68 -3.38 9.41
C LEU A 80 -0.38 -4.48 9.49
N VAL A 81 -0.10 -5.65 8.92
CA VAL A 81 -1.05 -6.78 8.86
C VAL A 81 -1.34 -7.36 10.25
N GLU A 82 -0.30 -7.56 11.07
CA GLU A 82 -0.47 -8.10 12.43
C GLU A 82 -1.19 -7.11 13.35
N ASP A 83 -0.85 -5.82 13.30
CA ASP A 83 -1.48 -4.80 14.16
C ASP A 83 -2.93 -4.51 13.75
N ALA A 84 -3.23 -4.61 12.45
CA ALA A 84 -4.59 -4.49 11.95
C ALA A 84 -5.42 -5.76 12.21
N GLY A 85 -4.77 -6.89 12.50
CA GLY A 85 -5.43 -8.17 12.73
C GLY A 85 -6.15 -8.69 11.50
N TRP A 86 -5.62 -8.43 10.31
CA TRP A 86 -6.22 -8.92 9.06
C TRP A 86 -5.96 -10.42 8.91
N ASP A 87 -6.98 -11.15 8.49
CA ASP A 87 -6.86 -12.57 8.15
C ASP A 87 -6.33 -12.69 6.72
N ASP A 88 -6.88 -11.91 5.79
CA ASP A 88 -6.38 -11.73 4.43
C ASP A 88 -5.98 -10.28 4.12
N PHE A 89 -4.92 -10.12 3.31
CA PHE A 89 -4.55 -8.83 2.72
C PHE A 89 -4.02 -8.98 1.30
N GLY A 90 -4.19 -7.94 0.48
CA GLY A 90 -3.75 -7.95 -0.91
C GLY A 90 -4.68 -7.15 -1.82
N PHE A 91 -4.98 -7.69 -3.00
CA PHE A 91 -5.72 -6.97 -4.04
C PHE A 91 -6.82 -7.81 -4.67
N LEU A 92 -7.84 -7.13 -5.19
CA LEU A 92 -8.74 -7.70 -6.18
C LEU A 92 -8.11 -7.58 -7.56
N VAL A 93 -8.15 -8.68 -8.31
CA VAL A 93 -7.56 -8.80 -9.65
C VAL A 93 -8.66 -9.12 -10.64
N PHE A 94 -9.04 -8.16 -11.47
CA PHE A 94 -10.12 -8.31 -12.44
C PHE A 94 -9.55 -8.73 -13.79
N ARG A 95 -9.97 -9.90 -14.28
CA ARG A 95 -9.74 -10.33 -15.66
C ARG A 95 -10.71 -9.58 -16.57
N THR A 96 -10.22 -9.01 -17.67
CA THR A 96 -11.07 -8.33 -18.67
C THR A 96 -10.90 -8.84 -20.09
N HIS A 97 -9.96 -9.76 -20.32
CA HIS A 97 -9.77 -10.42 -21.60
C HIS A 97 -10.11 -11.90 -21.51
N PHE A 98 -11.16 -12.33 -22.23
CA PHE A 98 -11.70 -13.70 -22.18
C PHE A 98 -11.55 -14.47 -23.50
N ASP A 99 -10.97 -13.86 -24.54
CA ASP A 99 -10.88 -14.51 -25.86
C ASP A 99 -9.83 -15.64 -25.91
N ASP A 100 -8.90 -15.71 -24.95
CA ASP A 100 -7.85 -16.73 -24.88
C ASP A 100 -7.68 -17.29 -23.46
N ASP A 101 -8.42 -18.36 -23.16
CA ASP A 101 -8.30 -19.09 -21.89
C ASP A 101 -6.93 -19.76 -21.69
N ASN A 102 -6.22 -20.12 -22.77
CA ASN A 102 -4.90 -20.71 -22.64
C ASN A 102 -3.88 -19.66 -22.18
N LEU A 103 -3.99 -18.45 -22.71
CA LEU A 103 -3.19 -17.30 -22.28
C LEU A 103 -3.49 -16.96 -20.81
N TRP A 104 -4.76 -16.98 -20.39
CA TRP A 104 -5.15 -16.77 -19.00
C TRP A 104 -4.59 -17.83 -18.06
N ASN A 105 -4.71 -19.11 -18.39
CA ASN A 105 -4.19 -20.19 -17.57
C ASN A 105 -2.66 -20.11 -17.42
N GLN A 106 -1.95 -19.80 -18.49
CA GLN A 106 -0.49 -19.58 -18.42
C GLN A 106 -0.12 -18.37 -17.56
N PHE A 107 -0.89 -17.28 -17.65
CA PHE A 107 -0.70 -16.12 -16.78
C PHE A 107 -0.87 -16.52 -15.31
N ARG A 108 -1.92 -17.27 -14.97
CA ARG A 108 -2.17 -17.75 -13.61
C ARG A 108 -1.07 -18.66 -13.09
N ASP A 109 -0.59 -19.59 -13.91
CA ASP A 109 0.49 -20.52 -13.53
C ASP A 109 1.80 -19.79 -13.22
N LEU A 110 2.03 -18.63 -13.85
CA LEU A 110 3.23 -17.81 -13.67
C LEU A 110 3.06 -16.69 -12.65
N TRP A 111 1.83 -16.35 -12.26
CA TRP A 111 1.49 -15.25 -11.36
C TRP A 111 2.12 -15.40 -9.97
N ASP A 112 1.81 -16.49 -9.26
CA ASP A 112 2.28 -16.70 -7.89
C ASP A 112 3.81 -16.74 -7.79
N PRO A 113 4.54 -17.45 -8.67
CA PRO A 113 6.01 -17.41 -8.66
C PRO A 113 6.59 -16.00 -8.85
N ILE A 114 5.95 -15.13 -9.65
CA ILE A 114 6.44 -13.76 -9.85
C ILE A 114 6.13 -12.89 -8.63
N LEU A 115 4.93 -13.05 -8.06
CA LEU A 115 4.48 -12.31 -6.90
C LEU A 115 5.34 -12.61 -5.66
N GLN A 116 5.69 -13.88 -5.45
CA GLN A 116 6.47 -14.34 -4.30
C GLN A 116 7.95 -13.93 -4.36
N GLN A 117 8.50 -13.59 -5.54
CA GLN A 117 9.91 -13.17 -5.68
C GLN A 117 10.30 -12.02 -4.75
N GLY A 118 9.40 -11.05 -4.54
CA GLY A 118 9.66 -9.92 -3.65
C GLY A 118 9.79 -10.35 -2.19
N MET A 119 8.95 -11.29 -1.74
CA MET A 119 9.01 -11.85 -0.38
C MET A 119 10.22 -12.78 -0.21
N ASP A 120 10.51 -13.61 -1.20
CA ASP A 120 11.62 -14.57 -1.17
C ASP A 120 12.99 -13.88 -1.18
N ALA A 121 13.09 -12.70 -1.78
CA ALA A 121 14.31 -11.89 -1.82
C ALA A 121 14.57 -11.13 -0.50
N ALA A 122 13.56 -10.99 0.36
CA ALA A 122 13.69 -10.28 1.61
C ALA A 122 14.47 -11.12 2.64
N PRO A 123 15.23 -10.48 3.56
CA PRO A 123 15.95 -11.21 4.59
C PRO A 123 14.95 -11.90 5.54
N ALA A 124 15.28 -13.08 6.06
CA ALA A 124 14.41 -13.82 6.99
C ALA A 124 14.04 -13.01 8.24
N SER A 125 14.91 -12.08 8.64
CA SER A 125 14.68 -11.14 9.73
C SER A 125 13.51 -10.19 9.49
N ALA A 126 13.11 -9.98 8.23
CA ALA A 126 11.94 -9.21 7.83
C ALA A 126 10.61 -9.77 8.37
N GLY A 127 10.58 -11.05 8.77
CA GLY A 127 9.39 -11.67 9.38
C GLY A 127 8.23 -11.92 8.41
N LEU A 128 8.43 -11.77 7.10
CA LEU A 128 7.37 -11.90 6.08
C LEU A 128 6.70 -13.27 6.05
N GLU A 129 7.40 -14.32 6.47
CA GLU A 129 6.83 -15.67 6.60
C GLU A 129 5.59 -15.71 7.49
N ARG A 130 5.46 -14.80 8.46
CA ARG A 130 4.29 -14.74 9.36
C ARG A 130 3.01 -14.28 8.68
N ILE A 131 3.14 -13.50 7.61
CA ILE A 131 2.02 -12.95 6.86
C ILE A 131 1.90 -13.59 5.48
N ARG A 132 2.82 -14.48 5.09
CA ARG A 132 2.84 -15.09 3.76
C ARG A 132 1.54 -15.85 3.47
N GLU A 133 1.01 -16.58 4.45
CA GLU A 133 -0.26 -17.31 4.33
C GLU A 133 -1.50 -16.40 4.28
N LYS A 134 -1.35 -15.14 4.72
CA LYS A 134 -2.42 -14.12 4.71
C LYS A 134 -2.48 -13.33 3.40
N LEU A 135 -1.50 -13.51 2.52
CA LEU A 135 -1.48 -12.83 1.24
C LEU A 135 -2.56 -13.43 0.32
N CYS A 136 -3.56 -12.63 -0.02
CA CYS A 136 -4.69 -13.04 -0.84
C CYS A 136 -4.83 -12.11 -2.07
N MET A 137 -4.71 -12.70 -3.27
CA MET A 137 -5.00 -12.02 -4.55
C MET A 137 -6.32 -12.55 -5.10
N LYS A 138 -7.43 -11.92 -4.73
CA LYS A 138 -8.78 -12.38 -5.11
C LYS A 138 -9.02 -12.10 -6.59
N MET A 139 -8.89 -13.13 -7.42
CA MET A 139 -9.14 -13.04 -8.85
C MET A 139 -10.65 -13.05 -9.14
N VAL A 140 -11.12 -12.02 -9.84
CA VAL A 140 -12.49 -11.88 -10.32
C VAL A 140 -12.50 -12.24 -11.81
N ASP A 141 -13.02 -13.43 -12.09
CA ASP A 141 -13.10 -14.07 -13.42
C ASP A 141 -14.58 -14.19 -13.79
N ASP A 142 -15.20 -13.06 -14.12
CA ASP A 142 -16.61 -12.95 -14.52
C ASP A 142 -16.70 -12.50 -15.98
N ASP A 143 -17.31 -13.32 -16.83
CA ASP A 143 -17.50 -13.03 -18.27
C ASP A 143 -18.21 -11.68 -18.53
N ALA A 144 -18.98 -11.16 -17.56
CA ALA A 144 -19.56 -9.82 -17.63
C ALA A 144 -18.50 -8.71 -17.73
N LEU A 145 -17.25 -9.00 -17.36
CA LEU A 145 -16.10 -8.11 -17.42
C LEU A 145 -15.34 -8.18 -18.76
N ASN A 146 -15.77 -9.03 -19.70
CA ASN A 146 -15.11 -9.11 -21.00
C ASN A 146 -15.16 -7.77 -21.76
N ASP A 147 -14.01 -7.33 -22.26
CA ASP A 147 -13.77 -6.06 -22.96
C ASP A 147 -14.21 -4.81 -22.18
N LYS A 148 -14.25 -4.91 -20.85
CA LYS A 148 -14.56 -3.76 -19.99
C LYS A 148 -13.37 -2.81 -19.85
N PHE A 149 -13.69 -1.53 -19.72
CA PHE A 149 -12.69 -0.49 -19.52
C PHE A 149 -12.34 -0.34 -18.04
N PRO A 150 -11.20 0.29 -17.70
CA PRO A 150 -10.80 0.51 -16.31
C PRO A 150 -11.88 1.15 -15.42
N LYS A 151 -12.67 2.09 -15.96
CA LYS A 151 -13.79 2.71 -15.23
C LYS A 151 -14.87 1.72 -14.79
N ASP A 152 -15.10 0.68 -15.59
CA ASP A 152 -16.12 -0.34 -15.34
C ASP A 152 -15.60 -1.33 -14.28
N VAL A 153 -14.29 -1.60 -14.28
CA VAL A 153 -13.62 -2.37 -13.23
C VAL A 153 -13.59 -1.63 -11.90
N ALA A 154 -13.32 -0.31 -11.90
CA ALA A 154 -13.44 0.50 -10.69
C ALA A 154 -14.88 0.47 -10.13
N PHE A 155 -15.89 0.49 -11.00
CA PHE A 155 -17.28 0.33 -10.59
C PHE A 155 -17.57 -1.07 -10.01
N ALA A 156 -17.10 -2.13 -10.67
CA ALA A 156 -17.24 -3.50 -10.17
C ALA A 156 -16.57 -3.69 -8.79
N TYR A 157 -15.41 -3.08 -8.57
CA TYR A 157 -14.74 -3.09 -7.27
C TYR A 157 -15.62 -2.48 -6.17
N ARG A 158 -16.24 -1.32 -6.42
CA ARG A 158 -17.12 -0.66 -5.44
C ARG A 158 -18.36 -1.50 -5.13
N LEU A 159 -18.91 -2.21 -6.13
CA LEU A 159 -19.98 -3.17 -5.88
C LEU A 159 -19.54 -4.29 -4.94
N CYS A 160 -18.29 -4.73 -4.99
CA CYS A 160 -17.77 -5.71 -4.02
C CYS A 160 -17.56 -5.14 -2.60
N GLU A 161 -17.44 -3.82 -2.44
CA GLU A 161 -17.27 -3.18 -1.12
C GLU A 161 -18.59 -2.83 -0.42
N ASP A 162 -19.59 -2.40 -1.20
CA ASP A 162 -20.83 -1.75 -0.73
C ASP A 162 -22.06 -2.67 -0.70
N ASP A 163 -21.92 -3.95 -1.04
CA ASP A 163 -23.07 -4.86 -1.11
C ASP A 163 -23.45 -5.35 0.30
N GLU A 164 -24.40 -4.62 0.90
CA GLU A 164 -25.01 -4.89 2.22
C GLU A 164 -25.83 -6.19 2.24
N ASP A 165 -26.14 -6.76 1.07
CA ASP A 165 -26.90 -8.01 0.92
C ASP A 165 -25.98 -9.25 0.81
N LEU A 166 -24.65 -9.07 0.84
CA LEU A 166 -23.68 -10.16 0.87
C LEU A 166 -23.68 -10.86 2.24
N ASP A 167 -23.54 -12.19 2.21
CA ASP A 167 -23.29 -12.97 3.43
C ASP A 167 -22.01 -12.45 4.12
N GLU A 168 -21.89 -12.60 5.45
CA GLU A 168 -20.71 -12.14 6.22
C GLU A 168 -19.37 -12.63 5.64
N ASP A 169 -19.39 -13.78 4.95
CA ASP A 169 -18.26 -14.44 4.31
C ASP A 169 -17.90 -13.85 2.93
N GLU A 170 -18.80 -13.06 2.32
CA GLU A 170 -18.65 -12.44 1.00
C GLU A 170 -18.26 -10.96 1.09
N ILE A 171 -18.45 -10.34 2.27
CA ILE A 171 -18.01 -8.98 2.57
C ILE A 171 -16.49 -8.89 2.39
N LEU A 172 -16.04 -7.92 1.60
CA LEU A 172 -14.62 -7.73 1.36
C LEU A 172 -13.85 -7.42 2.65
N GLU A 173 -12.85 -8.23 2.96
CA GLU A 173 -11.96 -8.02 4.09
C GLU A 173 -11.24 -6.67 4.01
N LEU A 174 -10.99 -6.05 5.17
CA LEU A 174 -10.37 -4.73 5.24
C LEU A 174 -8.94 -4.72 4.65
N GLY A 175 -8.21 -5.84 4.73
CA GLY A 175 -6.88 -5.96 4.12
C GLY A 175 -6.93 -6.05 2.59
N LEU A 176 -8.10 -6.31 1.99
CA LEU A 176 -8.33 -6.29 0.54
C LEU A 176 -8.93 -4.96 0.06
N ARG A 177 -9.47 -4.16 0.98
CA ARG A 177 -10.00 -2.81 0.70
C ARG A 177 -8.86 -1.83 0.45
N THR A 178 -8.50 -1.68 -0.81
CA THR A 178 -7.39 -0.85 -1.26
C THR A 178 -7.89 0.29 -2.15
N ARG A 179 -7.14 1.39 -2.18
CA ARG A 179 -7.51 2.56 -3.01
C ARG A 179 -7.28 2.35 -4.50
N MET A 180 -6.67 1.23 -4.88
CA MET A 180 -6.46 0.82 -6.26
C MET A 180 -6.69 -0.67 -6.41
N CYS A 181 -7.44 -1.07 -7.42
CA CYS A 181 -7.64 -2.47 -7.79
C CYS A 181 -6.77 -2.86 -8.99
N LEU A 182 -6.58 -4.15 -9.23
CA LEU A 182 -5.75 -4.65 -10.33
C LEU A 182 -6.61 -5.06 -11.53
N PHE A 183 -6.18 -4.65 -12.70
CA PHE A 183 -6.82 -4.85 -13.99
C PHE A 183 -5.89 -5.65 -14.90
N VAL A 184 -6.39 -6.76 -15.43
CA VAL A 184 -5.63 -7.70 -16.27
C VAL A 184 -6.32 -7.88 -17.62
N ASP A 185 -5.78 -7.20 -18.62
CA ASP A 185 -6.14 -7.37 -20.02
C ASP A 185 -5.10 -8.22 -20.77
N GLU A 186 -5.31 -8.39 -22.07
CA GLU A 186 -4.41 -9.15 -22.95
C GLU A 186 -2.95 -8.66 -22.84
N GLU A 187 -2.72 -7.35 -22.75
CA GLU A 187 -1.38 -6.77 -22.64
C GLU A 187 -0.68 -7.23 -21.35
N CYS A 188 -1.40 -7.22 -20.23
CA CYS A 188 -0.89 -7.69 -18.94
C CYS A 188 -0.57 -9.19 -18.99
N MET A 189 -1.46 -10.00 -19.58
CA MET A 189 -1.24 -11.44 -19.70
C MET A 189 -0.01 -11.77 -20.54
N ARG A 190 0.15 -11.13 -21.70
CA ARG A 190 1.33 -11.28 -22.56
C ARG A 190 2.61 -10.79 -21.89
N SER A 191 2.54 -9.78 -21.02
CA SER A 191 3.72 -9.31 -20.28
C SER A 191 4.34 -10.40 -19.38
N VAL A 192 3.52 -11.36 -18.92
CA VAL A 192 3.93 -12.49 -18.09
C VAL A 192 4.32 -13.71 -18.93
N THR A 193 3.50 -14.07 -19.92
CA THR A 193 3.69 -15.30 -20.72
C THR A 193 4.74 -15.15 -21.82
N GLU A 194 4.97 -13.93 -22.28
CA GLU A 194 5.96 -13.58 -23.32
C GLU A 194 6.97 -12.54 -22.79
N PRO A 195 7.81 -12.91 -21.80
CA PRO A 195 8.66 -11.96 -21.11
C PRO A 195 9.70 -11.32 -22.05
N LYS A 196 9.78 -10.00 -22.02
CA LYS A 196 10.80 -9.22 -22.75
C LYS A 196 11.96 -8.89 -21.81
N SER A 197 13.21 -9.06 -22.26
CA SER A 197 14.41 -8.96 -21.40
C SER A 197 14.55 -7.66 -20.59
N ASN A 198 13.90 -6.57 -20.98
CA ASN A 198 14.01 -5.25 -20.36
C ASN A 198 12.67 -4.70 -19.81
N VAL A 199 11.61 -5.50 -19.82
CA VAL A 199 10.28 -5.06 -19.36
C VAL A 199 9.81 -6.04 -18.29
N PRO A 200 9.70 -5.64 -17.02
CA PRO A 200 9.19 -6.53 -15.98
C PRO A 200 7.73 -6.89 -16.28
N PRO A 201 7.29 -8.12 -15.96
CA PRO A 201 5.87 -8.47 -16.00
C PRO A 201 5.05 -7.54 -15.12
N PHE A 202 3.90 -7.09 -15.62
CA PHE A 202 3.10 -6.04 -14.99
C PHE A 202 1.60 -6.31 -15.09
N VAL A 203 0.87 -5.62 -14.23
CA VAL A 203 -0.58 -5.44 -14.30
C VAL A 203 -0.92 -3.96 -14.28
N LYS A 204 -2.16 -3.60 -14.57
CA LYS A 204 -2.61 -2.21 -14.48
C LYS A 204 -3.28 -1.99 -13.13
N ALA A 205 -2.82 -1.02 -12.36
CA ALA A 205 -3.53 -0.55 -11.19
C ALA A 205 -4.54 0.52 -11.61
N VAL A 206 -5.76 0.41 -11.10
CA VAL A 206 -6.88 1.32 -11.40
C VAL A 206 -7.36 1.96 -10.11
N ASP A 207 -7.40 3.29 -10.08
CA ASP A 207 -8.00 4.07 -8.99
C ASP A 207 -9.47 3.67 -8.82
N VAL A 208 -9.84 3.23 -7.62
CA VAL A 208 -11.20 2.77 -7.32
C VAL A 208 -12.21 3.92 -7.34
N SER A 209 -11.77 5.18 -7.32
CA SER A 209 -12.62 6.36 -7.50
C SER A 209 -12.80 6.77 -8.98
N LEU A 210 -12.18 6.04 -9.91
CA LEU A 210 -12.32 6.31 -11.35
C LEU A 210 -13.79 6.22 -11.76
N GLY A 211 -14.25 7.28 -12.44
CA GLY A 211 -15.62 7.41 -12.92
C GLY A 211 -16.58 8.09 -11.94
N GLU A 212 -16.19 8.34 -10.68
CA GLU A 212 -17.03 9.08 -9.72
C GLU A 212 -16.92 10.59 -9.85
N THR A 213 -15.73 11.10 -10.20
CA THR A 213 -15.48 12.55 -10.36
C THR A 213 -15.07 12.88 -11.79
N LEU A 214 -15.67 13.94 -12.35
CA LEU A 214 -15.44 14.40 -13.74
C LEU A 214 -14.01 14.89 -14.02
N SER A 215 -13.17 15.02 -12.98
CA SER A 215 -11.86 15.69 -13.03
C SER A 215 -10.64 14.78 -12.85
N ARG A 216 -10.79 13.50 -12.47
CA ARG A 216 -9.67 12.60 -12.10
C ARG A 216 -9.29 11.54 -13.16
N SER A 217 -9.53 11.79 -14.45
CA SER A 217 -9.25 10.76 -15.48
C SER A 217 -7.78 10.63 -15.86
N GLN A 218 -6.99 11.70 -15.71
CA GLN A 218 -5.55 11.65 -15.98
C GLN A 218 -4.86 11.01 -14.77
N ASN A 219 -4.09 9.96 -15.01
CA ASN A 219 -3.30 9.22 -14.01
C ASN A 219 -4.07 8.25 -13.08
N ALA A 220 -5.36 7.99 -13.37
CA ALA A 220 -6.14 7.00 -12.63
C ALA A 220 -5.83 5.54 -12.99
N VAL A 221 -5.02 5.31 -14.04
CA VAL A 221 -4.61 3.96 -14.47
C VAL A 221 -3.14 3.99 -14.83
N PHE A 222 -2.34 3.09 -14.27
CA PHE A 222 -0.93 2.93 -14.63
C PHE A 222 -0.44 1.51 -14.42
N LYS A 223 0.70 1.17 -15.03
CA LYS A 223 1.29 -0.17 -14.97
C LYS A 223 2.11 -0.33 -13.69
N VAL A 224 1.98 -1.48 -13.03
CA VAL A 224 2.69 -1.83 -11.80
C VAL A 224 3.34 -3.20 -11.99
N ALA A 225 4.64 -3.30 -11.66
CA ALA A 225 5.36 -4.56 -11.74
C ALA A 225 4.82 -5.55 -10.70
N ILE A 226 4.54 -6.78 -11.13
CA ILE A 226 3.89 -7.80 -10.27
C ILE A 226 4.72 -8.07 -9.01
N LYS A 227 6.05 -8.16 -9.16
CA LYS A 227 7.00 -8.38 -8.05
C LYS A 227 6.95 -7.30 -6.97
N SER A 228 6.50 -6.09 -7.32
CA SER A 228 6.46 -4.91 -6.44
C SER A 228 5.10 -4.73 -5.77
N LEU A 229 4.09 -5.51 -6.16
CA LEU A 229 2.71 -5.33 -5.67
C LEU A 229 2.63 -5.43 -4.15
N VAL A 230 3.28 -6.42 -3.56
CA VAL A 230 3.12 -6.68 -2.12
C VAL A 230 4.09 -5.88 -1.27
N MET A 231 5.35 -5.83 -1.69
CA MET A 231 6.43 -5.29 -0.86
C MET A 231 6.49 -3.77 -0.90
N ASP A 232 6.07 -3.15 -2.01
CA ASP A 232 6.20 -1.71 -2.22
C ASP A 232 4.83 -1.07 -2.46
N PHE A 233 4.03 -1.60 -3.40
CA PHE A 233 2.80 -0.95 -3.84
C PHE A 233 1.71 -0.98 -2.79
N TYR A 234 1.44 -2.15 -2.20
CA TYR A 234 0.42 -2.30 -1.16
C TYR A 234 0.69 -1.39 0.05
N PRO A 235 1.89 -1.41 0.69
CA PRO A 235 2.23 -0.43 1.71
C PRO A 235 1.97 0.99 1.26
N SER A 236 2.40 1.36 0.05
CA SER A 236 2.25 2.72 -0.49
C SER A 236 0.80 3.21 -0.51
N LEU A 237 -0.16 2.31 -0.74
CA LEU A 237 -1.58 2.62 -0.73
C LEU A 237 -2.16 2.79 0.67
N VAL A 238 -1.51 2.29 1.71
CA VAL A 238 -2.00 2.37 3.10
C VAL A 238 -1.32 3.50 3.89
N LEU A 239 -0.30 4.14 3.33
CA LEU A 239 0.42 5.21 4.00
C LEU A 239 -0.40 6.49 4.14
N PRO A 240 -0.36 7.14 5.32
CA PRO A 240 -1.01 8.43 5.54
C PRO A 240 -0.51 9.55 4.61
N GLY A 241 0.79 9.56 4.27
CA GLY A 241 1.40 10.63 3.46
C GLY A 241 0.98 10.62 1.98
N ILE A 242 0.36 9.53 1.53
CA ILE A 242 -0.16 9.40 0.17
C ILE A 242 -1.67 9.53 0.29
N GLU A 243 -2.20 10.74 0.31
CA GLU A 243 -3.66 10.96 0.35
C GLU A 243 -4.31 10.79 -1.02
N ASP A 244 -3.54 11.07 -2.08
CA ASP A 244 -3.96 10.99 -3.48
C ASP A 244 -3.10 9.94 -4.21
N VAL A 245 -3.75 8.89 -4.74
CA VAL A 245 -3.08 7.79 -5.46
C VAL A 245 -2.45 8.26 -6.76
N THR A 246 -2.83 9.42 -7.31
CA THR A 246 -2.16 10.02 -8.46
C THR A 246 -0.70 10.39 -8.15
N ARG A 247 -0.31 10.52 -6.88
CA ARG A 247 1.10 10.67 -6.46
C ARG A 247 1.94 9.41 -6.70
N LEU A 248 1.30 8.26 -6.89
CA LEU A 248 1.95 7.01 -7.26
C LEU A 248 2.19 6.90 -8.77
N TYR A 249 1.61 7.80 -9.57
CA TYR A 249 1.75 7.74 -11.00
C TYR A 249 3.23 7.89 -11.41
N PRO A 250 3.75 7.01 -12.28
CA PRO A 250 5.11 7.10 -12.78
C PRO A 250 5.38 8.42 -13.52
N ASN A 251 6.65 8.80 -13.66
CA ASN A 251 7.05 10.01 -14.38
C ASN A 251 6.63 10.01 -15.87
N SER A 252 6.35 8.82 -16.44
CA SER A 252 5.90 8.64 -17.83
C SER A 252 4.76 7.63 -17.95
N GLU A 253 3.85 7.87 -18.89
CA GLU A 253 2.68 7.02 -19.17
C GLU A 253 3.02 5.56 -19.53
N ASN A 254 4.20 5.31 -20.10
CA ASN A 254 4.65 3.97 -20.48
C ASN A 254 5.58 3.31 -19.46
N GLU A 255 5.88 4.00 -18.37
CA GLU A 255 6.74 3.46 -17.32
C GLU A 255 5.94 2.48 -16.44
N ILE A 256 6.62 1.41 -16.02
CA ILE A 256 6.05 0.42 -15.12
C ILE A 256 6.53 0.77 -13.73
N TRP A 257 5.60 1.10 -12.85
CA TRP A 257 5.88 1.38 -11.45
C TRP A 257 6.54 0.15 -10.78
N THR A 258 7.73 0.32 -10.23
CA THR A 258 8.41 -0.70 -9.42
C THR A 258 8.61 -0.28 -7.98
N ASP A 259 8.72 1.01 -7.73
CA ASP A 259 8.91 1.60 -6.41
C ASP A 259 8.60 3.10 -6.46
N LEU A 260 8.54 3.72 -5.28
CA LEU A 260 8.17 5.12 -5.16
C LEU A 260 9.20 6.08 -5.72
N SER A 261 10.47 5.71 -5.91
CA SER A 261 11.46 6.63 -6.48
C SER A 261 11.15 7.03 -7.93
N GLN A 262 10.26 6.28 -8.61
CA GLN A 262 9.83 6.53 -9.98
C GLN A 262 8.66 7.52 -10.11
N THR A 263 8.17 8.07 -8.99
CA THR A 263 7.06 9.02 -9.00
C THR A 263 7.56 10.46 -8.89
N LEU A 264 6.77 11.42 -9.38
CA LEU A 264 7.12 12.86 -9.35
C LEU A 264 7.36 13.40 -7.93
N HIS A 265 6.77 12.75 -6.93
CA HIS A 265 6.91 13.07 -5.50
C HIS A 265 7.79 12.05 -4.76
N GLY A 266 8.50 11.23 -5.54
CA GLY A 266 9.04 9.95 -5.14
C GLY A 266 10.19 10.01 -4.17
N GLU A 267 11.20 10.86 -4.39
CA GLU A 267 12.43 10.80 -3.57
C GLU A 267 12.22 11.13 -2.09
N ASP A 268 11.42 12.15 -1.77
CA ASP A 268 11.22 12.57 -0.38
C ASP A 268 10.26 11.64 0.36
N GLU A 269 9.19 11.17 -0.29
CA GLU A 269 8.29 10.18 0.27
C GLU A 269 8.97 8.80 0.37
N TRP A 270 9.78 8.40 -0.61
CA TRP A 270 10.61 7.19 -0.57
C TRP A 270 11.66 7.23 0.54
N ARG A 271 12.29 8.37 0.82
CA ARG A 271 13.22 8.51 1.96
C ARG A 271 12.49 8.42 3.30
N LYS A 272 11.30 9.00 3.42
CA LYS A 272 10.44 8.80 4.59
C LYS A 272 10.06 7.32 4.72
N LEU A 273 9.86 6.66 3.58
CA LEU A 273 9.40 5.28 3.56
C LEU A 273 10.45 4.23 3.82
N LYS A 274 11.65 4.36 3.29
CA LYS A 274 12.77 3.50 3.70
C LYS A 274 12.97 3.53 5.22
N LYS A 275 12.82 4.71 5.82
CA LYS A 275 12.90 4.90 7.27
C LYS A 275 11.74 4.22 8.03
N ILE A 276 10.53 4.22 7.48
CA ILE A 276 9.35 3.55 8.08
C ILE A 276 9.39 2.03 7.85
N MET A 277 9.85 1.60 6.68
CA MET A 277 9.88 0.21 6.22
C MET A 277 11.09 -0.59 6.70
N GLY A 278 12.09 0.09 7.30
CA GLY A 278 13.27 -0.57 7.88
C GLY A 278 14.34 -0.96 6.87
N TYR A 279 14.44 -0.26 5.73
CA TYR A 279 15.48 -0.44 4.72
C TYR A 279 16.69 0.47 4.94
#